data_AF-A0A7V0U1T5-F1
#
_entry.id   AF-A0A7V0U1T5-F1
#
_cell.length_a   1.000
_cell.length_b   1.000
_cell.length_c   1.000
_cell.angle_alpha   90.00
_cell.angle_beta   90.00
_cell.angle_gamma   90.00
#
_symmetry.space_group_name_H-M   'P 1'
#
loop_
_entity.id
_entity.type
_entity.pdbx_description
1 polymer ?
#
loop_
_entity_poly.entity_id
_entity_poly.type
_entity_poly.pdbx_seq_one_letter_code
_entity_poly.pdbx_strand_id
1 'polypeptide(L)'
;MLEKLELSSRQRATVAAALTLGAALVLLLFFSAIIWGLAMFVGTFSKVLLPPVVAGVLTMLLRPCYNLLIRICRGSQTAALVLFFIAALLPLTLFIWFAGVFVADQLLLLLDDLPSMIQAMREAGRSYWPQFAALLEKYAVIAKVGSLFDNPGEMAARVLHFSGERLSESLLQMFQSVAGWFAWAVLPVYLAFFLRARPFESRRVGDFLPFLKAGTREDVIYLLDEFIGILLTFFRGQIIIALAQGGLFAIGFVLVGLPYGVMIGMGLGLLNIIPYLGSIAGLGVALPLAYFGVGGSLVRLLLVLVVFVVVQVIEGYFLTPRIMGDRTGLHPALIIFAVFFWGVALGGIMGMMLAIPLTAFAVVFWRLLKKKYITEVV
;
A
#
# COMPACT_ATOMS: atom_id res chain seq x y z
N MET A 1 44.27 -35.52 -8.87
CA MET A 1 44.55 -35.91 -7.46
C MET A 1 43.87 -37.22 -7.05
N LEU A 2 42.68 -37.55 -7.57
CA LEU A 2 41.99 -38.84 -7.29
C LEU A 2 42.53 -40.06 -8.08
N GLU A 3 43.38 -39.84 -9.08
CA GLU A 3 43.90 -40.88 -9.97
C GLU A 3 45.06 -41.69 -9.35
N LYS A 4 45.66 -41.20 -8.27
CA LYS A 4 46.74 -41.87 -7.51
C LYS A 4 46.23 -42.73 -6.34
N LEU A 5 44.92 -42.79 -6.12
CA LEU A 5 44.28 -43.58 -5.06
C LEU A 5 43.51 -44.74 -5.71
N GLU A 6 43.93 -45.99 -5.49
CA GLU A 6 43.23 -47.19 -5.95
C GLU A 6 41.89 -47.36 -5.21
N LEU A 7 40.91 -46.54 -5.57
CA LEU A 7 39.57 -46.55 -4.97
C LEU A 7 38.64 -47.41 -5.83
N SER A 8 37.89 -48.30 -5.18
CA SER A 8 36.80 -49.04 -5.82
C SER A 8 35.77 -48.08 -6.43
N SER A 9 35.04 -48.53 -7.45
CA SER A 9 34.00 -47.75 -8.11
C SER A 9 32.95 -47.20 -7.13
N ARG A 10 32.61 -47.97 -6.09
CA ARG A 10 31.72 -47.52 -5.01
C ARG A 10 32.34 -46.38 -4.18
N GLN A 11 33.62 -46.48 -3.80
CA GLN A 11 34.30 -45.44 -3.01
C GLN A 11 34.50 -44.13 -3.78
N ARG A 12 34.79 -44.20 -5.08
CA ARG A 12 34.84 -42.99 -5.94
C ARG A 12 33.48 -42.30 -6.02
N ALA A 13 32.40 -43.06 -6.14
CA ALA A 13 31.05 -42.51 -6.14
C ALA A 13 30.70 -41.84 -4.80
N THR A 14 31.05 -42.43 -3.66
CA THR A 14 30.80 -41.80 -2.34
C THR A 14 31.64 -40.56 -2.13
N VAL A 15 32.91 -40.55 -2.52
CA VAL A 15 33.79 -39.37 -2.41
C VAL A 15 33.31 -38.24 -3.32
N ALA A 16 32.93 -38.56 -4.56
CA ALA A 16 32.36 -37.58 -5.49
C ALA A 16 31.04 -37.00 -4.93
N ALA A 17 30.14 -37.85 -4.44
CA ALA A 17 28.88 -37.43 -3.83
C ALA A 17 29.09 -36.54 -2.60
N ALA A 18 30.04 -36.91 -1.72
CA ALA A 18 30.39 -36.12 -0.53
C ALA A 18 31.00 -34.76 -0.90
N LEU A 19 31.86 -34.71 -1.92
CA LEU A 19 32.43 -33.47 -2.44
C LEU A 19 31.36 -32.57 -3.08
N THR A 20 30.45 -33.14 -3.87
CA THR A 20 29.35 -32.37 -4.48
C THR A 20 28.36 -31.86 -3.44
N LEU A 21 28.01 -32.67 -2.44
CA LEU A 21 27.14 -32.24 -1.34
C LEU A 21 27.82 -31.17 -0.48
N GLY A 22 29.12 -31.33 -0.20
CA GLY A 22 29.93 -30.35 0.51
C GLY A 22 29.99 -29.01 -0.25
N ALA A 23 30.26 -29.05 -1.56
CA ALA A 23 30.28 -27.86 -2.40
C ALA A 23 28.90 -27.17 -2.46
N ALA A 24 27.83 -27.95 -2.61
CA ALA A 24 26.46 -27.42 -2.60
C ALA A 24 26.12 -26.75 -1.25
N LEU A 25 26.51 -27.37 -0.13
CA LEU A 25 26.29 -26.82 1.21
C LEU A 25 27.08 -25.53 1.43
N VAL A 26 28.34 -25.47 1.00
CA VAL A 26 29.15 -24.24 1.06
C VAL A 26 28.54 -23.14 0.22
N LEU A 27 28.08 -23.44 -1.00
CA LEU A 27 27.38 -22.46 -1.84
C LEU A 27 26.10 -21.96 -1.16
N LEU A 28 25.27 -22.85 -0.61
CA LEU A 28 24.04 -22.48 0.11
C LEU A 28 24.33 -21.59 1.32
N LEU A 29 25.35 -21.92 2.13
CA LEU A 29 25.76 -21.11 3.27
C LEU A 29 26.28 -19.74 2.82
N PHE A 30 27.07 -19.69 1.75
CA PHE A 30 27.59 -18.45 1.18
C PHE A 30 26.47 -17.55 0.67
N PHE A 31 25.53 -18.09 -0.11
CA PHE A 31 24.34 -17.37 -0.57
C PHE A 31 23.49 -16.88 0.61
N SER A 32 23.28 -17.73 1.62
CA SER A 32 22.52 -17.37 2.82
C SER A 32 23.19 -16.24 3.61
N ALA A 33 24.52 -16.29 3.75
CA ALA A 33 25.30 -15.24 4.41
C ALA A 33 25.25 -13.91 3.65
N ILE A 34 25.30 -13.94 2.32
CA ILE A 34 25.13 -12.73 1.48
C ILE A 34 23.74 -12.14 1.68
N ILE A 35 22.69 -12.97 1.61
CA ILE A 35 21.31 -12.51 1.78
C ILE A 35 21.12 -11.92 3.18
N TRP A 36 21.63 -12.58 4.21
CA TRP A 36 21.55 -12.09 5.59
C TRP A 36 22.34 -10.79 5.79
N GLY A 37 23.56 -10.69 5.26
CA GLY A 37 24.37 -9.48 5.30
C GLY A 37 23.70 -8.30 4.57
N LEU A 38 23.11 -8.56 3.41
CA LEU A 38 22.34 -7.57 2.66
C LEU A 38 21.08 -7.14 3.44
N ALA A 39 20.35 -8.07 4.05
CA ALA A 39 19.18 -7.77 4.85
C ALA A 39 19.53 -6.91 6.08
N MET A 40 20.64 -7.24 6.76
CA MET A 40 21.19 -6.44 7.87
C MET A 40 21.59 -5.03 7.42
N PHE A 41 22.26 -4.91 6.27
CA PHE A 41 22.66 -3.61 5.70
C PHE A 41 21.42 -2.77 5.36
N VAL A 42 20.48 -3.34 4.61
CA VAL A 42 19.23 -2.65 4.24
C VAL A 42 18.41 -2.29 5.47
N GLY A 43 18.31 -3.17 6.47
CA GLY A 43 17.61 -2.88 7.72
C GLY A 43 18.21 -1.69 8.45
N THR A 44 19.54 -1.67 8.58
CA THR A 44 20.29 -0.59 9.26
C THR A 44 20.18 0.75 8.54
N PHE A 45 20.31 0.74 7.21
CA PHE A 45 20.34 1.96 6.39
C PHE A 45 19.00 2.31 5.74
N SER A 46 17.92 1.57 6.05
CA SER A 46 16.58 1.77 5.48
C SER A 46 16.11 3.22 5.56
N LYS A 47 16.34 3.90 6.68
CA LYS A 47 15.97 5.31 6.90
C LYS A 47 16.65 6.28 5.93
N VAL A 48 17.83 5.93 5.41
CA VAL A 48 18.59 6.75 4.46
C VAL A 48 18.31 6.33 3.01
N LEU A 49 18.08 5.03 2.78
CA LEU A 49 17.85 4.46 1.46
C LEU A 49 16.40 4.65 0.96
N LEU A 50 15.42 4.63 1.86
CA LEU A 50 14.00 4.72 1.47
C LEU A 50 13.64 6.06 0.83
N PRO A 51 14.01 7.24 1.37
CA PRO A 51 13.64 8.52 0.76
C PRO A 51 14.04 8.67 -0.72
N PRO A 52 15.29 8.38 -1.14
CA PRO A 52 15.65 8.44 -2.56
C PRO A 52 14.95 7.36 -3.40
N VAL A 53 14.72 6.16 -2.87
CA VAL A 53 13.95 5.13 -3.60
C VAL A 53 12.52 5.60 -3.86
N VAL A 54 11.85 6.12 -2.82
CA VAL A 54 10.49 6.67 -2.94
C VAL A 54 10.47 7.87 -3.88
N ALA A 55 11.42 8.79 -3.76
CA ALA A 55 11.56 9.94 -4.67
C ALA A 55 11.76 9.49 -6.12
N GLY A 56 12.55 8.43 -6.36
CA GLY A 56 12.77 7.86 -7.69
C GLY A 56 11.48 7.31 -8.29
N VAL A 57 10.72 6.50 -7.53
CA VAL A 57 9.42 5.97 -7.97
C VAL A 57 8.43 7.10 -8.22
N LEU A 58 8.30 8.06 -7.29
CA LEU A 58 7.44 9.23 -7.46
C LEU A 58 7.84 10.07 -8.67
N THR A 59 9.14 10.24 -8.92
CA THR A 59 9.63 10.96 -10.10
C THR A 59 9.18 10.27 -11.37
N MET A 60 9.30 8.95 -11.47
CA MET A 60 8.84 8.18 -12.63
C MET A 60 7.31 8.28 -12.82
N LEU A 61 6.55 8.28 -11.72
CA LEU A 61 5.10 8.48 -11.74
C LEU A 61 4.71 9.87 -12.24
N LEU A 62 5.35 10.92 -11.69
CA LEU A 62 5.03 12.34 -11.90
C LEU A 62 5.68 12.94 -13.14
N ARG A 63 6.61 12.22 -13.79
CA ARG A 63 7.33 12.67 -14.98
C ARG A 63 6.43 13.15 -16.13
N PRO A 64 5.30 12.48 -16.46
CA PRO A 64 4.39 12.97 -17.50
C PRO A 64 3.87 14.37 -17.19
N CYS A 65 3.50 14.63 -15.93
CA CYS A 65 3.03 15.94 -15.47
C CYS A 65 4.15 16.98 -15.54
N TYR A 66 5.35 16.64 -15.07
CA TYR A 66 6.51 17.53 -15.13
C TYR A 66 6.90 17.89 -16.57
N ASN A 67 6.89 16.91 -17.49
CA ASN A 67 7.18 17.16 -18.91
C ASN A 67 6.13 18.07 -19.57
N LEU A 68 4.87 17.97 -19.17
CA LEU A 68 3.82 18.90 -19.61
C LEU A 68 4.13 20.33 -19.14
N LEU A 69 4.55 20.49 -17.88
CA LEU A 69 4.95 21.79 -17.34
C LEU A 69 6.20 22.35 -18.03
N ILE A 70 7.19 21.53 -18.39
CA ILE A 70 8.34 21.97 -19.19
C ILE A 70 7.87 22.56 -20.54
N ARG A 71 6.90 21.92 -21.20
CA ARG A 71 6.33 22.43 -22.46
C ARG A 71 5.62 23.77 -22.24
N ILE A 72 4.83 23.89 -21.17
CA ILE A 72 4.13 25.14 -20.80
C ILE A 72 5.13 26.27 -20.48
N CYS A 73 6.21 25.95 -19.76
CA CYS A 73 7.28 26.89 -19.38
C CYS A 73 8.33 27.11 -20.48
N ARG A 74 8.00 26.84 -21.75
CA ARG A 74 8.87 27.09 -22.92
C ARG A 74 10.26 26.44 -22.82
N GLY A 75 10.36 25.26 -22.20
CA GLY A 75 11.61 24.52 -22.06
C GLY A 75 12.47 24.89 -20.84
N SER A 76 12.08 25.88 -20.02
CA SER A 76 12.82 26.23 -18.82
C SER A 76 12.61 25.19 -17.70
N GLN A 77 13.68 24.48 -17.35
CA GLN A 77 13.65 23.45 -16.30
C GLN A 77 13.37 24.05 -14.91
N THR A 78 13.95 25.20 -14.58
CA THR A 78 13.76 25.83 -13.27
C THR A 78 12.33 26.37 -13.11
N ALA A 79 11.78 27.01 -14.14
CA ALA A 79 10.41 27.50 -14.11
C ALA A 79 9.41 26.34 -14.03
N ALA A 80 9.63 25.26 -14.78
CA ALA A 80 8.80 24.06 -14.71
C ALA A 80 8.85 23.40 -13.33
N LEU A 81 10.01 23.40 -12.66
CA LEU A 81 10.16 22.83 -11.32
C LEU A 81 9.43 23.65 -10.27
N VAL A 82 9.61 24.98 -10.29
CA VAL A 82 8.90 25.89 -9.36
C VAL A 82 7.40 25.76 -9.58
N LEU A 83 6.95 25.80 -10.84
CA LEU A 83 5.54 25.62 -11.19
C LEU A 83 5.04 24.24 -10.79
N PHE A 84 5.84 23.18 -10.88
CA PHE A 84 5.48 21.85 -10.43
C PHE A 84 5.22 21.79 -8.92
N PHE A 85 6.12 22.36 -8.10
CA PHE A 85 5.89 22.40 -6.65
C PHE A 85 4.69 23.26 -6.30
N ILE A 86 4.47 24.40 -6.97
CA ILE A 86 3.28 25.22 -6.74
C ILE A 86 2.01 24.45 -7.16
N ALA A 87 1.99 23.86 -8.35
CA ALA A 87 0.86 23.12 -8.88
C ALA A 87 0.59 21.81 -8.14
N ALA A 88 1.59 21.23 -7.45
CA ALA A 88 1.41 20.08 -6.59
C ALA A 88 0.97 20.49 -5.18
N LEU A 89 1.68 21.43 -4.54
CA LEU A 89 1.47 21.79 -3.13
C LEU A 89 0.23 22.64 -2.92
N LEU A 90 -0.08 23.58 -3.81
CA LEU A 90 -1.21 24.49 -3.60
C LEU A 90 -2.55 23.76 -3.69
N PRO A 91 -2.88 23.01 -4.77
CA PRO A 91 -4.12 22.24 -4.83
C PRO A 91 -4.18 21.15 -3.75
N LEU A 92 -3.06 20.51 -3.43
CA LEU A 92 -3.02 19.49 -2.38
C LEU A 92 -3.31 20.10 -1.01
N THR A 93 -2.71 21.23 -0.67
CA THR A 93 -2.96 21.93 0.60
C THR A 93 -4.41 22.39 0.69
N LEU A 94 -4.95 22.98 -0.39
CA LEU A 94 -6.37 23.39 -0.44
C LEU A 94 -7.31 22.18 -0.32
N PHE A 95 -7.00 21.08 -1.00
CA PHE A 95 -7.77 19.84 -0.92
C PHE A 95 -7.73 19.25 0.48
N ILE A 96 -6.55 19.16 1.11
CA ILE A 96 -6.40 18.65 2.48
C ILE A 96 -7.13 19.54 3.47
N TRP A 97 -7.05 20.87 3.32
CA TRP A 97 -7.80 21.80 4.16
C TRP A 97 -9.31 21.58 4.02
N PHE A 98 -9.82 21.63 2.78
CA PHE A 98 -11.25 21.49 2.51
C PHE A 98 -11.78 20.11 2.90
N ALA A 99 -11.12 19.04 2.45
CA ALA A 99 -11.50 17.67 2.78
C ALA A 99 -11.30 17.39 4.28
N GLY A 100 -10.27 17.96 4.91
CA GLY A 100 -10.01 17.83 6.34
C GLY A 100 -11.12 18.44 7.18
N VAL A 101 -11.53 19.68 6.87
CA VAL A 101 -12.68 20.33 7.53
C VAL A 101 -13.96 19.51 7.30
N PHE A 102 -14.23 19.13 6.05
CA PHE A 102 -15.40 18.33 5.71
C PHE A 102 -15.44 16.99 6.45
N VAL A 103 -14.35 16.24 6.45
CA VAL A 103 -14.24 14.95 7.15
C VAL A 103 -14.31 15.15 8.66
N ALA A 104 -13.71 16.21 9.21
CA ALA A 104 -13.79 16.52 10.64
C ALA A 104 -15.24 16.75 11.06
N ASP A 105 -15.98 17.60 10.35
CA ASP A 105 -17.39 17.87 10.66
C ASP A 105 -18.24 16.60 10.60
N GLN A 106 -18.07 15.80 9.54
CA GLN A 106 -18.80 14.53 9.35
C GLN A 106 -18.41 13.49 10.41
N LEU A 107 -17.14 13.46 10.81
CA LEU A 107 -16.64 12.56 11.84
C LEU A 107 -17.16 12.98 13.23
N LEU A 108 -17.18 14.28 13.54
CA LEU A 108 -17.72 14.79 14.80
C LEU A 108 -19.21 14.42 14.96
N LEU A 109 -20.00 14.60 13.90
CA LEU A 109 -21.41 14.18 13.89
C LEU A 109 -21.56 12.66 14.07
N LEU A 110 -20.71 11.85 13.41
CA LEU A 110 -20.70 10.40 13.59
C LEU A 110 -20.35 10.02 15.05
N LEU A 111 -19.42 10.73 15.68
CA LEU A 111 -19.03 10.50 17.07
C LEU A 111 -20.15 10.86 18.05
N ASP A 112 -20.92 11.91 17.76
CA ASP A 112 -22.10 12.29 18.56
C ASP A 112 -23.22 11.24 18.45
N ASP A 113 -23.41 10.63 17.28
CA ASP A 113 -24.41 9.58 17.06
C ASP A 113 -23.98 8.20 17.62
N LEU A 114 -22.67 7.98 17.79
CA LEU A 114 -22.09 6.67 18.09
C LEU A 114 -22.63 6.02 19.39
N PRO A 115 -22.80 6.75 20.52
CA PRO A 115 -23.32 6.17 21.75
C PRO A 115 -24.74 5.62 21.57
N SER A 116 -25.59 6.34 20.84
CA SER A 116 -26.97 5.89 20.55
C SER A 116 -26.98 4.62 19.69
N MET A 117 -26.07 4.54 18.72
CA MET A 117 -25.92 3.38 17.85
C MET A 117 -25.46 2.14 18.64
N ILE A 118 -24.50 2.30 19.56
CA ILE A 118 -24.03 1.21 20.45
C ILE A 118 -25.15 0.73 21.36
N GLN A 119 -25.97 1.64 21.90
CA GLN A 119 -27.12 1.29 22.72
C GLN A 119 -28.15 0.50 21.90
N ALA A 120 -28.50 0.95 20.70
CA ALA A 120 -29.42 0.25 19.80
C ALA A 120 -28.90 -1.16 19.42
N MET A 121 -27.60 -1.31 19.18
CA MET A 121 -26.97 -2.61 18.95
C MET A 121 -27.07 -3.52 20.17
N ARG A 122 -26.85 -2.98 21.37
CA ARG A 122 -26.91 -3.75 22.62
C ARG A 122 -28.32 -4.26 22.88
N GLU A 123 -29.32 -3.41 22.69
CA GLU A 123 -30.73 -3.76 22.85
C GLU A 123 -31.17 -4.82 21.83
N ALA A 124 -30.81 -4.63 20.56
CA ALA A 124 -31.07 -5.62 19.52
C ALA A 124 -30.34 -6.95 19.82
N GLY A 125 -29.08 -6.89 20.27
CA GLY A 125 -28.32 -8.08 20.65
C GLY A 125 -28.97 -8.87 21.79
N ARG A 126 -29.48 -8.18 22.82
CA ARG A 126 -30.23 -8.81 23.92
C ARG A 126 -31.55 -9.43 23.47
N SER A 127 -32.23 -8.79 22.52
CA SER A 127 -33.52 -9.26 22.01
C SER A 127 -33.39 -10.47 21.08
N TYR A 128 -32.53 -10.37 20.05
CA TYR A 128 -32.44 -11.39 19.01
C TYR A 128 -31.42 -12.49 19.33
N TRP A 129 -30.35 -12.20 20.07
CA TRP A 129 -29.23 -13.12 20.34
C TRP A 129 -28.79 -13.14 21.83
N PRO A 130 -29.70 -13.50 22.76
CA PRO A 130 -29.45 -13.37 24.20
C PRO A 130 -28.22 -14.14 24.69
N GLN A 131 -27.93 -15.32 24.11
CA GLN A 131 -26.75 -16.13 24.48
C GLN A 131 -25.43 -15.45 24.07
N PHE A 132 -25.42 -14.76 22.92
CA PHE A 132 -24.23 -14.04 22.44
C PHE A 132 -24.04 -12.72 23.19
N ALA A 133 -25.14 -12.01 23.47
CA ALA A 133 -25.12 -10.82 24.31
C ALA A 133 -24.57 -11.12 25.71
N ALA A 134 -24.98 -12.23 26.33
CA ALA A 134 -24.47 -12.67 27.63
C ALA A 134 -22.95 -12.96 27.60
N LEU A 135 -22.44 -13.54 26.51
CA LEU A 135 -21.00 -13.79 26.35
C LEU A 135 -20.20 -12.49 26.25
N LEU A 136 -20.70 -11.51 25.49
CA LEU A 136 -20.08 -10.20 25.35
C LEU A 136 -20.08 -9.40 26.66
N GLU A 137 -21.15 -9.50 27.45
CA GLU A 137 -21.22 -8.90 28.79
C GLU A 137 -20.27 -9.59 29.77
N LYS A 138 -20.17 -10.93 29.72
CA LYS A 138 -19.25 -11.70 30.56
C LYS A 138 -17.78 -11.29 30.38
N TYR A 139 -17.34 -11.02 29.14
CA TYR A 139 -15.99 -10.55 28.86
C TYR A 139 -15.83 -9.02 28.96
N ALA A 140 -16.85 -8.31 29.45
CA ALA A 140 -16.90 -6.86 29.54
C ALA A 140 -16.56 -6.12 28.23
N VAL A 141 -16.75 -6.77 27.07
CA VAL A 141 -16.40 -6.21 25.76
C VAL A 141 -17.25 -4.98 25.47
N ILE A 142 -18.56 -5.09 25.72
CA ILE A 142 -19.52 -3.98 25.51
C ILE A 142 -19.25 -2.83 26.46
N ALA A 143 -18.91 -3.11 27.73
CA ALA A 143 -18.60 -2.08 28.72
C ALA A 143 -17.30 -1.34 28.37
N LYS A 144 -16.27 -2.08 27.93
CA LYS A 144 -14.99 -1.50 27.51
C LYS A 144 -15.10 -0.68 26.23
N VAL A 145 -15.95 -1.13 25.29
CA VAL A 145 -16.27 -0.36 24.07
C VAL A 145 -17.10 0.88 24.42
N GLY A 146 -18.15 0.76 25.25
CA GLY A 146 -18.97 1.88 25.69
C GLY A 146 -18.16 2.95 26.43
N SER A 147 -17.29 2.56 27.37
CA SER A 147 -16.44 3.49 28.11
C SER A 147 -15.41 4.25 27.25
N LEU A 148 -15.07 3.73 26.06
CA LEU A 148 -14.25 4.47 25.09
C LEU A 148 -15.01 5.61 24.41
N PHE A 149 -16.35 5.58 24.46
CA PHE A 149 -17.25 6.49 23.76
C PHE A 149 -18.23 7.24 24.69
N ASP A 150 -18.20 7.00 26.01
CA ASP A 150 -19.10 7.63 26.99
C ASP A 150 -18.90 9.16 27.12
N ASN A 151 -17.72 9.68 26.75
CA ASN A 151 -17.45 11.11 26.65
C ASN A 151 -17.19 11.51 25.18
N PRO A 152 -18.23 11.61 24.33
CA PRO A 152 -18.08 12.03 22.95
C PRO A 152 -17.46 13.42 22.86
N GLY A 153 -17.71 14.30 23.83
CA GLY A 153 -17.06 15.61 23.94
C GLY A 153 -15.54 15.54 24.17
N GLU A 154 -15.05 14.61 25.01
CA GLU A 154 -13.59 14.41 25.16
C GLU A 154 -12.98 13.71 23.94
N MET A 155 -13.75 12.88 23.24
CA MET A 155 -13.27 12.23 22.01
C MET A 155 -13.22 13.23 20.85
N ALA A 156 -14.25 14.07 20.71
CA ALA A 156 -14.29 15.21 19.81
C ALA A 156 -13.14 16.18 20.10
N ALA A 157 -12.94 16.54 21.37
CA ALA A 157 -11.78 17.32 21.79
C ALA A 157 -10.48 16.59 21.45
N ARG A 158 -10.34 15.29 21.75
CA ARG A 158 -9.14 14.52 21.37
C ARG A 158 -8.90 14.49 19.87
N VAL A 159 -9.93 14.32 19.04
CA VAL A 159 -9.83 14.32 17.58
C VAL A 159 -9.46 15.72 17.09
N LEU A 160 -10.11 16.76 17.58
CA LEU A 160 -9.78 18.16 17.26
C LEU A 160 -8.37 18.55 17.71
N HIS A 161 -7.95 18.14 18.91
CA HIS A 161 -6.58 18.29 19.40
C HIS A 161 -5.59 17.44 18.59
N PHE A 162 -6.00 16.26 18.09
CA PHE A 162 -5.17 15.42 17.22
C PHE A 162 -5.04 16.00 15.80
N SER A 163 -6.08 16.67 15.29
CA SER A 163 -6.13 17.23 13.94
C SER A 163 -5.62 18.68 13.86
N GLY A 164 -5.86 19.48 14.89
CA GLY A 164 -5.56 20.92 14.93
C GLY A 164 -4.30 21.25 15.73
N GLU A 165 -4.22 20.79 16.97
CA GLU A 165 -3.06 21.06 17.85
C GLU A 165 -1.88 20.15 17.57
N ARG A 166 -2.04 18.84 17.37
CA ARG A 166 -0.91 18.00 16.98
C ARG A 166 -0.41 18.28 15.58
N LEU A 167 -1.25 18.73 14.66
CA LEU A 167 -0.78 19.14 13.34
C LEU A 167 0.02 20.44 13.48
N SER A 168 -0.46 21.42 14.25
CA SER A 168 0.27 22.67 14.48
C SER A 168 1.52 22.47 15.35
N GLU A 169 1.47 21.73 16.44
CA GLU A 169 2.59 21.36 17.30
C GLU A 169 3.58 20.44 16.61
N SER A 170 3.15 19.45 15.82
CA SER A 170 4.09 18.63 15.02
C SER A 170 4.74 19.49 13.95
N LEU A 171 3.99 20.35 13.25
CA LEU A 171 4.58 21.30 12.29
C LEU A 171 5.55 22.26 13.00
N LEU A 172 5.20 22.80 14.17
CA LEU A 172 6.04 23.71 14.94
C LEU A 172 7.29 23.00 15.49
N GLN A 173 7.16 21.78 16.05
CA GLN A 173 8.28 20.97 16.54
C GLN A 173 9.17 20.46 15.38
N MET A 174 8.58 20.20 14.20
CA MET A 174 9.32 19.91 12.96
C MET A 174 10.10 21.12 12.47
N PHE A 175 9.56 22.33 12.62
CA PHE A 175 10.23 23.59 12.28
C PHE A 175 11.25 24.05 13.35
N GLN A 176 11.13 23.59 14.60
CA GLN A 176 12.06 23.91 15.67
C GLN A 176 13.28 22.97 15.71
N SER A 177 13.17 21.75 15.14
CA SER A 177 14.28 20.79 15.10
C SER A 177 14.98 20.81 13.74
N VAL A 178 16.29 21.02 13.74
CA VAL A 178 17.13 20.91 12.52
C VAL A 178 16.93 19.53 11.87
N ALA A 179 16.83 18.47 12.67
CA ALA A 179 16.53 17.12 12.18
C ALA A 179 15.15 17.01 11.50
N GLY A 180 14.12 17.73 11.97
CA GLY A 180 12.79 17.79 11.36
C GLY A 180 12.82 18.46 9.99
N TRP A 181 13.56 19.56 9.85
CA TRP A 181 13.82 20.20 8.56
C TRP A 181 14.50 19.26 7.58
N PHE A 182 15.55 18.56 8.01
CA PHE A 182 16.21 17.57 7.14
C PHE A 182 15.24 16.46 6.74
N ALA A 183 14.51 15.86 7.67
CA ALA A 183 13.58 14.78 7.35
C ALA A 183 12.49 15.19 6.34
N TRP A 184 11.91 16.38 6.50
CA TRP A 184 10.86 16.87 5.61
C TRP A 184 11.39 17.37 4.26
N ALA A 185 12.53 18.07 4.24
CA ALA A 185 13.11 18.62 3.02
C ALA A 185 13.76 17.55 2.14
N VAL A 186 14.21 16.43 2.72
CA VAL A 186 14.90 15.36 1.99
C VAL A 186 14.09 14.82 0.81
N LEU A 187 12.81 14.53 1.00
CA LEU A 187 11.99 13.97 -0.09
C LEU A 187 11.73 14.99 -1.22
N PRO A 188 11.25 16.22 -0.97
CA PRO A 188 11.16 17.27 -1.99
C PRO A 188 12.48 17.57 -2.69
N VAL A 189 13.61 17.58 -1.96
CA VAL A 189 14.94 17.81 -2.54
C VAL A 189 15.32 16.68 -3.49
N TYR A 190 15.15 15.41 -3.09
CA TYR A 190 15.40 14.28 -3.99
C TYR A 190 14.45 14.29 -5.19
N LEU A 191 13.18 14.64 -4.99
CA LEU A 191 12.20 14.76 -6.07
C LEU A 191 12.62 15.86 -7.06
N ALA A 192 13.03 17.03 -6.56
CA ALA A 192 13.53 18.12 -7.38
C ALA A 192 14.77 17.73 -8.18
N PHE A 193 15.71 17.07 -7.52
CA PHE A 193 16.94 16.58 -8.13
C PHE A 193 16.65 15.55 -9.23
N PHE A 194 15.83 14.53 -8.95
CA PHE A 194 15.50 13.48 -9.91
C PHE A 194 14.60 13.94 -11.06
N LEU A 195 13.70 14.90 -10.84
CA LEU A 195 12.92 15.50 -11.92
C LEU A 195 13.80 16.29 -12.89
N ARG A 196 14.83 17.00 -12.39
CA ARG A 196 15.82 17.69 -13.23
C ARG A 196 16.81 16.72 -13.88
N ALA A 197 17.08 15.59 -13.24
CA ALA A 197 17.95 14.57 -13.79
C ALA A 197 17.35 13.95 -15.06
N ARG A 198 18.23 13.31 -15.84
CA ARG A 198 17.81 12.49 -16.98
C ARG A 198 16.91 11.36 -16.48
N PRO A 199 15.94 10.91 -17.28
CA PRO A 199 15.11 9.77 -16.91
C PRO A 199 16.01 8.57 -16.60
N PHE A 200 15.57 7.78 -15.63
CA PHE A 200 16.21 6.51 -15.34
C PHE A 200 16.10 5.60 -16.58
N GLU A 201 17.23 5.05 -17.00
CA GLU A 201 17.35 4.12 -18.11
C GLU A 201 17.96 2.83 -17.57
N SER A 202 17.17 1.75 -17.51
CA SER A 202 17.61 0.47 -16.93
C SER A 202 18.84 -0.10 -17.63
N ARG A 203 19.05 0.21 -18.90
CA ARG A 203 20.25 -0.18 -19.67
C ARG A 203 21.55 0.30 -19.01
N ARG A 204 21.57 1.48 -18.39
CA ARG A 204 22.78 2.01 -17.71
C ARG A 204 23.13 1.24 -16.46
N VAL A 205 22.18 0.51 -15.87
CA VAL A 205 22.49 -0.40 -14.76
C VAL A 205 23.45 -1.50 -15.22
N GLY A 206 23.38 -1.89 -16.48
CA GLY A 206 24.32 -2.83 -17.09
C GLY A 206 25.78 -2.36 -17.04
N ASP A 207 26.02 -1.05 -17.08
CA ASP A 207 27.37 -0.47 -17.02
C ASP A 207 27.99 -0.63 -15.63
N PHE A 208 27.17 -0.68 -14.58
CA PHE A 208 27.59 -0.89 -13.19
C PHE A 208 27.72 -2.37 -12.80
N LEU A 209 27.40 -3.29 -13.71
CA LEU A 209 27.47 -4.74 -13.50
C LEU A 209 28.50 -5.41 -14.43
N PRO A 210 29.75 -4.91 -14.55
CA PRO A 210 30.76 -5.45 -15.46
C PRO A 210 31.14 -6.90 -15.11
N PHE A 211 30.99 -7.27 -13.84
CA PHE A 211 31.31 -8.60 -13.30
C PHE A 211 30.30 -9.69 -13.68
N LEU A 212 29.12 -9.34 -14.21
CA LEU A 212 28.13 -10.30 -14.69
C LEU A 212 28.35 -10.64 -16.17
N LYS A 213 28.11 -11.91 -16.53
CA LYS A 213 28.03 -12.38 -17.92
C LYS A 213 26.97 -11.58 -18.69
N ALA A 214 27.21 -11.34 -19.99
CA ALA A 214 26.31 -10.55 -20.84
C ALA A 214 24.84 -11.01 -20.76
N GLY A 215 24.60 -12.32 -20.89
CA GLY A 215 23.25 -12.88 -20.80
C GLY A 215 22.57 -12.68 -19.43
N THR A 216 23.32 -12.74 -18.33
CA THR A 216 22.79 -12.47 -16.97
C THR A 216 22.54 -10.98 -16.76
N ARG A 217 23.38 -10.12 -17.34
CA ARG A 217 23.20 -8.67 -17.29
C ARG A 217 21.92 -8.24 -18.00
N GLU A 218 21.65 -8.81 -19.17
CA GLU A 218 20.39 -8.60 -19.92
C GLU A 218 19.18 -9.05 -19.11
N ASP A 219 19.27 -10.20 -18.42
CA ASP A 219 18.20 -10.67 -17.52
C ASP A 219 17.94 -9.70 -16.37
N VAL A 220 18.98 -9.15 -15.75
CA VAL A 220 18.83 -8.16 -14.67
C VAL A 220 18.18 -6.87 -15.19
N ILE A 221 18.60 -6.39 -16.36
CA ILE A 221 17.99 -5.21 -17.00
C ILE A 221 16.50 -5.47 -17.31
N TYR A 222 16.19 -6.65 -17.88
CA TYR A 222 14.82 -7.07 -18.15
C TYR A 222 13.95 -7.09 -16.89
N LEU A 223 14.45 -7.69 -15.81
CA LEU A 223 13.74 -7.73 -14.52
C LEU A 223 13.52 -6.33 -13.94
N LEU A 224 14.50 -5.43 -14.05
CA LEU A 224 14.35 -4.05 -13.59
C LEU A 224 13.30 -3.30 -14.40
N ASP A 225 13.29 -3.45 -15.73
CA ASP A 225 12.27 -2.87 -16.60
C ASP A 225 10.87 -3.37 -16.26
N GLU A 226 10.71 -4.68 -16.02
CA GLU A 226 9.43 -5.25 -15.61
C GLU A 226 8.99 -4.76 -14.23
N PHE A 227 9.91 -4.70 -13.27
CA PHE A 227 9.59 -4.19 -11.93
C PHE A 227 9.10 -2.75 -11.97
N ILE A 228 9.80 -1.88 -12.71
CA ILE A 228 9.42 -0.48 -12.89
C ILE A 228 8.07 -0.40 -13.63
N GLY A 229 7.88 -1.20 -14.69
CA GLY A 229 6.63 -1.26 -15.44
C GLY A 229 5.43 -1.65 -14.57
N ILE A 230 5.58 -2.67 -13.74
CA ILE A 230 4.57 -3.14 -12.78
C ILE A 230 4.26 -2.04 -11.77
N LEU A 231 5.28 -1.44 -11.12
CA LEU A 231 5.08 -0.38 -10.13
C LEU A 231 4.33 0.81 -10.74
N LEU A 232 4.75 1.30 -11.91
CA LEU A 232 4.14 2.45 -12.55
C LEU A 232 2.70 2.18 -12.97
N THR A 233 2.43 0.99 -13.52
CA THR A 233 1.07 0.61 -13.92
C THR A 233 0.16 0.49 -12.70
N PHE A 234 0.64 -0.18 -11.66
CA PHE A 234 -0.12 -0.40 -10.42
C PHE A 234 -0.47 0.93 -9.73
N PHE A 235 0.52 1.76 -9.41
CA PHE A 235 0.24 2.99 -8.65
C PHE A 235 -0.61 3.99 -9.44
N ARG A 236 -0.39 4.14 -10.76
CA ARG A 236 -1.26 4.99 -11.59
C ARG A 236 -2.68 4.45 -11.65
N GLY A 237 -2.82 3.15 -11.85
CA GLY A 237 -4.13 2.53 -11.92
C GLY A 237 -4.89 2.62 -10.60
N GLN A 238 -4.20 2.36 -9.49
CA GLN A 238 -4.81 2.34 -8.16
C GLN A 238 -5.32 3.70 -7.73
N ILE A 239 -4.62 4.80 -8.09
CA ILE A 239 -5.12 6.15 -7.82
C ILE A 239 -6.44 6.39 -8.57
N ILE A 240 -6.53 6.01 -9.85
CA ILE A 240 -7.74 6.19 -10.65
C ILE A 240 -8.88 5.34 -10.10
N ILE A 241 -8.61 4.07 -9.77
CA ILE A 241 -9.59 3.14 -9.21
C ILE A 241 -10.10 3.63 -7.86
N ALA A 242 -9.20 4.06 -6.96
CA ALA A 242 -9.56 4.58 -5.64
C ALA A 242 -10.48 5.82 -5.72
N LEU A 243 -10.16 6.76 -6.62
CA LEU A 243 -10.99 7.94 -6.84
C LEU A 243 -12.36 7.58 -7.45
N ALA A 244 -12.37 6.69 -8.45
CA ALA A 244 -13.61 6.24 -9.09
C ALA A 244 -14.51 5.51 -8.08
N GLN A 245 -13.96 4.58 -7.30
CA GLN A 245 -14.70 3.88 -6.25
C GLN A 245 -15.19 4.83 -5.17
N GLY A 246 -14.34 5.77 -4.72
CA GLY A 246 -14.74 6.76 -3.73
C GLY A 246 -15.95 7.57 -4.19
N GLY A 247 -15.94 8.04 -5.42
CA GLY A 247 -17.07 8.75 -6.03
C GLY A 247 -18.30 7.86 -6.18
N LEU A 248 -18.16 6.64 -6.66
CA LEU A 248 -19.29 5.70 -6.83
C LEU A 248 -19.94 5.33 -5.49
N PHE A 249 -19.15 5.05 -4.45
CA PHE A 249 -19.66 4.79 -3.11
C PHE A 249 -20.31 6.03 -2.51
N ALA A 250 -19.69 7.20 -2.62
CA ALA A 250 -20.25 8.45 -2.11
C ALA A 250 -21.62 8.73 -2.74
N ILE A 251 -21.73 8.64 -4.07
CA ILE A 251 -22.99 8.82 -4.79
C ILE A 251 -24.01 7.77 -4.35
N GLY A 252 -23.64 6.48 -4.37
CA GLY A 252 -24.55 5.40 -4.01
C GLY A 252 -25.09 5.50 -2.58
N PHE A 253 -24.23 5.83 -1.60
CA PHE A 253 -24.63 6.00 -0.22
C PHE A 253 -25.51 7.24 0.00
N VAL A 254 -25.23 8.35 -0.69
CA VAL A 254 -26.11 9.52 -0.69
C VAL A 254 -27.49 9.19 -1.27
N LEU A 255 -27.56 8.45 -2.38
CA LEU A 255 -28.83 8.06 -3.01
C LEU A 255 -29.68 7.15 -2.11
N VAL A 256 -29.06 6.30 -1.32
CA VAL A 256 -29.74 5.42 -0.35
C VAL A 256 -30.10 6.16 0.94
N GLY A 257 -29.64 7.40 1.11
CA GLY A 257 -29.88 8.20 2.31
C GLY A 257 -29.08 7.71 3.52
N LEU A 258 -27.88 7.16 3.29
CA LEU A 258 -26.97 6.79 4.38
C LEU A 258 -26.36 8.07 4.98
N PRO A 259 -26.50 8.31 6.30
CA PRO A 259 -25.81 9.40 6.98
C PRO A 259 -24.31 9.33 6.72
N TYR A 260 -23.66 10.47 6.55
CA TYR A 260 -22.21 10.56 6.29
C TYR A 260 -21.74 9.81 5.03
N GLY A 261 -22.65 9.52 4.09
CA GLY A 261 -22.40 8.69 2.91
C GLY A 261 -21.23 9.18 2.03
N VAL A 262 -21.04 10.49 1.90
CA VAL A 262 -19.90 11.06 1.15
C VAL A 262 -18.58 10.80 1.87
N MET A 263 -18.49 11.09 3.19
CA MET A 263 -17.29 10.84 3.98
C MET A 263 -16.93 9.36 3.96
N ILE A 264 -17.91 8.50 4.24
CA ILE A 264 -17.73 7.05 4.28
C ILE A 264 -17.31 6.57 2.88
N GLY A 265 -18.05 6.90 1.84
CA GLY A 265 -17.77 6.45 0.48
C GLY A 265 -16.39 6.87 -0.04
N MET A 266 -15.99 8.13 0.18
CA MET A 266 -14.65 8.61 -0.16
C MET A 266 -13.57 7.89 0.67
N GLY A 267 -13.82 7.66 1.96
CA GLY A 267 -12.97 6.87 2.84
C GLY A 267 -12.77 5.43 2.35
N LEU A 268 -13.85 4.76 1.89
CA LEU A 268 -13.79 3.43 1.29
C LEU A 268 -12.90 3.42 0.04
N GLY A 269 -13.09 4.39 -0.86
CA GLY A 269 -12.28 4.51 -2.08
C GLY A 269 -10.80 4.71 -1.77
N LEU A 270 -10.48 5.64 -0.86
CA LEU A 270 -9.09 5.91 -0.44
C LEU A 270 -8.43 4.70 0.23
N LEU A 271 -9.14 4.04 1.15
CA LEU A 271 -8.63 2.84 1.82
C LEU A 271 -8.46 1.66 0.85
N ASN A 272 -9.17 1.65 -0.28
CA ASN A 272 -9.00 0.63 -1.30
C ASN A 272 -7.69 0.75 -2.08
N ILE A 273 -6.84 1.77 -1.81
CA ILE A 273 -5.43 1.73 -2.24
C ILE A 273 -4.75 0.43 -1.78
N ILE A 274 -5.15 -0.08 -0.61
CA ILE A 274 -4.77 -1.41 -0.15
C ILE A 274 -5.94 -2.36 -0.49
N PRO A 275 -5.71 -3.38 -1.33
CA PRO A 275 -6.77 -4.30 -1.74
C PRO A 275 -7.52 -4.87 -0.54
N TYR A 276 -8.86 -4.91 -0.65
CA TYR A 276 -9.80 -5.42 0.36
C TYR A 276 -9.89 -4.61 1.66
N LEU A 277 -8.89 -3.80 2.01
CA LEU A 277 -8.88 -3.03 3.25
C LEU A 277 -10.04 -2.03 3.30
N GLY A 278 -10.23 -1.26 2.22
CA GLY A 278 -11.35 -0.32 2.13
C GLY A 278 -12.71 -0.99 2.21
N SER A 279 -12.84 -2.20 1.66
CA SER A 279 -14.07 -2.98 1.72
C SER A 279 -14.36 -3.46 3.15
N ILE A 280 -13.36 -4.02 3.83
CA ILE A 280 -13.50 -4.54 5.21
C ILE A 280 -13.81 -3.39 6.17
N ALA A 281 -12.98 -2.34 6.16
CA ALA A 281 -13.16 -1.17 7.02
C ALA A 281 -14.48 -0.45 6.72
N GLY A 282 -14.80 -0.30 5.44
CA GLY A 282 -16.00 0.38 4.98
C GLY A 282 -17.29 -0.31 5.38
N LEU A 283 -17.41 -1.61 5.12
CA LEU A 283 -18.58 -2.39 5.53
C LEU A 283 -18.71 -2.43 7.06
N GLY A 284 -17.58 -2.48 7.77
CA GLY A 284 -17.53 -2.42 9.23
C GLY A 284 -18.13 -1.14 9.83
N VAL A 285 -18.17 -0.04 9.08
CA VAL A 285 -18.81 1.21 9.51
C VAL A 285 -20.19 1.39 8.87
N ALA A 286 -20.30 1.17 7.56
CA ALA A 286 -21.50 1.46 6.79
C ALA A 286 -22.69 0.56 7.14
N LEU A 287 -22.47 -0.74 7.38
CA LEU A 287 -23.58 -1.67 7.69
C LEU A 287 -24.20 -1.41 9.06
N PRO A 288 -23.41 -1.31 10.15
CA PRO A 288 -23.87 -0.76 11.42
C PRO A 288 -24.70 0.51 11.28
N LEU A 289 -24.16 1.50 10.59
CA LEU A 289 -24.80 2.80 10.46
C LEU A 289 -26.10 2.73 9.65
N ALA A 290 -26.15 1.88 8.62
CA ALA A 290 -27.35 1.71 7.80
C ALA A 290 -28.53 1.12 8.56
N TYR A 291 -28.27 0.29 9.57
CA TYR A 291 -29.31 -0.40 10.34
C TYR A 291 -29.60 0.26 11.69
N PHE A 292 -28.57 0.60 12.45
CA PHE A 292 -28.68 1.13 13.81
C PHE A 292 -28.53 2.66 13.89
N GLY A 293 -28.07 3.31 12.83
CA GLY A 293 -27.93 4.76 12.78
C GLY A 293 -29.28 5.49 12.60
N VAL A 294 -29.22 6.82 12.55
CA VAL A 294 -30.40 7.68 12.41
C VAL A 294 -31.20 7.35 11.15
N GLY A 295 -32.48 7.01 11.34
CA GLY A 295 -33.39 6.56 10.27
C GLY A 295 -33.06 5.15 9.72
N GLY A 296 -32.24 4.39 10.42
CA GLY A 296 -31.81 3.05 10.04
C GLY A 296 -32.98 2.09 9.88
N SER A 297 -32.85 1.17 8.91
CA SER A 297 -33.85 0.14 8.65
C SER A 297 -33.24 -1.04 7.93
N LEU A 298 -33.91 -2.20 7.98
CA LEU A 298 -33.49 -3.37 7.21
C LEU A 298 -33.43 -3.07 5.70
N VAL A 299 -34.37 -2.26 5.20
CA VAL A 299 -34.39 -1.82 3.80
C VAL A 299 -33.14 -1.02 3.47
N ARG A 300 -32.75 -0.06 4.31
CA ARG A 300 -31.54 0.75 4.08
C ARG A 300 -30.28 -0.11 4.11
N LEU A 301 -30.16 -1.05 5.06
CA LEU A 301 -29.04 -1.99 5.11
C LEU A 301 -28.93 -2.79 3.81
N LEU A 302 -30.04 -3.32 3.30
CA LEU A 302 -30.06 -4.07 2.05
C LEU A 302 -29.67 -3.19 0.86
N LEU A 303 -30.16 -1.95 0.80
CA LEU A 303 -29.79 -0.99 -0.24
C LEU A 303 -28.30 -0.63 -0.20
N VAL A 304 -27.71 -0.45 0.99
CA VAL A 304 -26.26 -0.23 1.16
C VAL A 304 -25.46 -1.44 0.66
N LEU A 305 -25.91 -2.67 0.95
CA LEU A 305 -25.30 -3.88 0.41
C LEU A 305 -25.41 -3.95 -1.12
N VAL A 306 -26.56 -3.57 -1.69
CA VAL A 306 -26.74 -3.50 -3.15
C VAL A 306 -25.79 -2.50 -3.77
N VAL A 307 -25.68 -1.28 -3.22
CA VAL A 307 -24.69 -0.28 -3.66
C VAL A 307 -23.29 -0.89 -3.59
N PHE A 308 -22.94 -1.55 -2.49
CA PHE A 308 -21.64 -2.15 -2.33
C PHE A 308 -21.35 -3.20 -3.41
N VAL A 309 -22.27 -4.14 -3.63
CA VAL A 309 -22.12 -5.16 -4.67
C VAL A 309 -21.99 -4.52 -6.06
N VAL A 310 -22.82 -3.53 -6.38
CA VAL A 310 -22.77 -2.83 -7.67
C VAL A 310 -21.40 -2.17 -7.88
N VAL A 311 -20.89 -1.45 -6.87
CA VAL A 311 -19.58 -0.79 -6.97
C VAL A 311 -18.43 -1.80 -7.10
N GLN A 312 -18.49 -2.93 -6.36
CA GLN A 312 -17.50 -4.01 -6.48
C GLN A 312 -17.54 -4.69 -7.85
N VAL A 313 -18.73 -4.90 -8.42
CA VAL A 313 -18.87 -5.45 -9.78
C VAL A 313 -18.32 -4.47 -10.81
N ILE A 314 -18.61 -3.17 -10.68
CA ILE A 314 -18.05 -2.14 -11.56
C ILE A 314 -16.52 -2.13 -11.45
N GLU A 315 -15.98 -2.21 -10.23
CA GLU A 315 -14.54 -2.23 -10.05
C GLU A 315 -13.89 -3.48 -10.67
N GLY A 316 -14.33 -4.66 -10.27
CA GLY A 316 -13.72 -5.92 -10.69
C GLY A 316 -13.87 -6.23 -12.18
N TYR A 317 -15.01 -5.87 -12.80
CA TYR A 317 -15.28 -6.19 -14.22
C TYR A 317 -15.00 -5.04 -15.19
N PHE A 318 -15.01 -3.78 -14.74
CA PHE A 318 -14.82 -2.64 -15.64
C PHE A 318 -13.59 -1.80 -15.30
N LEU A 319 -13.44 -1.33 -14.06
CA LEU A 319 -12.35 -0.41 -13.71
C LEU A 319 -11.00 -1.13 -13.76
N THR A 320 -10.85 -2.22 -13.02
CA THR A 320 -9.58 -2.94 -12.89
C THR A 320 -9.09 -3.48 -14.24
N PRO A 321 -9.90 -4.18 -15.06
CA PRO A 321 -9.46 -4.65 -16.37
C PRO A 321 -9.11 -3.52 -17.34
N ARG A 322 -9.85 -2.39 -17.36
CA ARG A 322 -9.56 -1.29 -18.29
C ARG A 322 -8.36 -0.45 -17.87
N ILE A 323 -8.10 -0.33 -16.57
CA ILE A 323 -7.07 0.56 -16.04
C ILE A 323 -5.75 -0.18 -15.82
N MET A 324 -5.80 -1.38 -15.23
CA MET A 324 -4.61 -2.18 -14.90
C MET A 324 -4.31 -3.26 -15.96
N GLY A 325 -5.30 -3.69 -16.74
CA GLY A 325 -5.15 -4.76 -17.74
C GLY A 325 -4.82 -6.12 -17.12
N ASP A 326 -4.35 -7.06 -17.95
CA ASP A 326 -3.98 -8.44 -17.55
C ASP A 326 -2.61 -8.53 -16.83
N ARG A 327 -2.00 -7.40 -16.44
CA ARG A 327 -0.57 -7.37 -16.09
C ARG A 327 -0.22 -8.04 -14.77
N THR A 328 -1.17 -8.19 -13.86
CA THR A 328 -0.89 -8.87 -12.59
C THR A 328 -1.08 -10.37 -12.72
N GLY A 329 -2.11 -10.84 -13.44
CA GLY A 329 -2.38 -12.28 -13.66
C GLY A 329 -2.49 -13.09 -12.36
N LEU A 330 -2.65 -12.41 -11.21
CA LEU A 330 -2.65 -13.04 -9.89
C LEU A 330 -4.07 -13.49 -9.56
N HIS A 331 -4.19 -14.73 -9.10
CA HIS A 331 -5.44 -15.22 -8.55
C HIS A 331 -5.83 -14.39 -7.29
N PRO A 332 -7.11 -14.04 -7.08
CA PRO A 332 -7.53 -13.21 -5.94
C PRO A 332 -7.04 -13.71 -4.57
N ALA A 333 -7.06 -15.03 -4.35
CA ALA A 333 -6.54 -15.64 -3.12
C ALA A 333 -5.05 -15.32 -2.87
N LEU A 334 -4.24 -15.25 -3.94
CA LEU A 334 -2.83 -14.89 -3.84
C LEU A 334 -2.66 -13.41 -3.48
N ILE A 335 -3.55 -12.53 -3.92
CA ILE A 335 -3.54 -11.10 -3.55
C ILE A 335 -3.80 -10.95 -2.05
N ILE A 336 -4.82 -11.64 -1.52
CA ILE A 336 -5.13 -11.62 -0.09
C ILE A 336 -3.92 -12.11 0.71
N PHE A 337 -3.36 -13.27 0.34
CA PHE A 337 -2.16 -13.80 0.99
C PHE A 337 -0.98 -12.82 0.91
N ALA A 338 -0.74 -12.22 -0.26
CA ALA A 338 0.33 -11.27 -0.48
C ALA A 338 0.19 -10.03 0.41
N VAL A 339 -1.01 -9.49 0.58
CA VAL A 339 -1.24 -8.31 1.45
C VAL A 339 -0.81 -8.61 2.89
N PHE A 340 -1.23 -9.75 3.44
CA PHE A 340 -0.83 -10.16 4.79
C PHE A 340 0.67 -10.47 4.88
N PHE A 341 1.20 -11.24 3.93
CA PHE A 341 2.61 -11.64 3.91
C PHE A 341 3.54 -10.42 3.85
N TRP A 342 3.33 -9.54 2.86
CA TRP A 342 4.16 -8.35 2.70
C TRP A 342 3.91 -7.32 3.79
N GLY A 343 2.68 -7.23 4.31
CA GLY A 343 2.35 -6.40 5.47
C GLY A 343 3.19 -6.77 6.70
N VAL A 344 3.36 -8.06 6.98
CA VAL A 344 4.24 -8.51 8.06
C VAL A 344 5.72 -8.33 7.69
N ALA A 345 6.11 -8.70 6.47
CA ALA A 345 7.51 -8.71 6.03
C ALA A 345 8.15 -7.31 5.95
N LEU A 346 7.38 -6.28 5.58
CA LEU A 346 7.86 -4.90 5.42
C LEU A 346 7.37 -3.95 6.53
N GLY A 347 6.88 -4.50 7.64
CA GLY A 347 6.59 -3.71 8.84
C GLY A 347 5.36 -2.81 8.74
N GLY A 348 4.30 -3.25 8.05
CA GLY A 348 2.97 -2.65 8.10
C GLY A 348 2.44 -2.17 6.75
N ILE A 349 1.89 -0.95 6.74
CA ILE A 349 1.11 -0.39 5.62
C ILE A 349 1.90 -0.33 4.31
N MET A 350 3.18 0.04 4.37
CA MET A 350 4.05 0.07 3.18
C MET A 350 4.13 -1.30 2.50
N GLY A 351 4.20 -2.38 3.29
CA GLY A 351 4.18 -3.75 2.79
C GLY A 351 2.87 -4.13 2.13
N MET A 352 1.75 -3.76 2.76
CA MET A 352 0.41 -4.01 2.22
C MET A 352 0.17 -3.26 0.89
N MET A 353 0.66 -2.03 0.77
CA MET A 353 0.57 -1.24 -0.47
C MET A 353 1.43 -1.82 -1.61
N LEU A 354 2.61 -2.36 -1.29
CA LEU A 354 3.52 -2.94 -2.28
C LEU A 354 3.25 -4.42 -2.57
N ALA A 355 2.26 -5.03 -1.91
CA ALA A 355 2.00 -6.46 -1.97
C ALA A 355 1.75 -6.97 -3.40
N ILE A 356 0.91 -6.28 -4.18
CA ILE A 356 0.62 -6.66 -5.57
C ILE A 356 1.85 -6.49 -6.45
N PRO A 357 2.52 -5.31 -6.52
CA PRO A 357 3.72 -5.15 -7.33
C PRO A 357 4.83 -6.16 -7.02
N LEU A 358 5.11 -6.40 -5.73
CA LEU A 358 6.17 -7.32 -5.32
C LEU A 358 5.83 -8.77 -5.67
N THR A 359 4.56 -9.17 -5.52
CA THR A 359 4.13 -10.52 -5.86
C THR A 359 4.10 -10.76 -7.36
N ALA A 360 3.61 -9.79 -8.14
CA ALA A 360 3.66 -9.85 -9.60
C ALA A 360 5.10 -9.93 -10.10
N PHE A 361 6.00 -9.14 -9.52
CA PHE A 361 7.43 -9.22 -9.84
C PHE A 361 8.04 -10.56 -9.45
N ALA A 362 7.70 -11.12 -8.30
CA ALA A 362 8.15 -12.45 -7.90
C ALA A 362 7.71 -13.54 -8.89
N VAL A 363 6.50 -13.42 -9.46
CA VAL A 363 6.01 -14.32 -10.52
C VAL A 363 6.82 -14.17 -11.81
N VAL A 364 7.12 -12.93 -12.22
CA VAL A 364 7.97 -12.66 -13.41
C VAL A 364 9.38 -13.21 -13.21
N PHE A 365 9.96 -12.95 -12.05
CA PHE A 365 11.27 -13.47 -11.65
C PHE A 365 11.28 -15.00 -11.68
N TRP A 366 10.30 -15.65 -11.07
CA TRP A 366 10.17 -17.10 -11.05
C TRP A 366 10.03 -17.68 -12.47
N ARG A 367 9.27 -17.02 -13.34
CA ARG A 367 9.10 -17.46 -14.74
C ARG A 367 10.42 -17.41 -15.52
N LEU A 368 11.20 -16.34 -15.34
CA LEU A 368 12.52 -16.22 -15.96
C LEU A 368 13.48 -17.30 -15.42
N LEU A 369 13.49 -17.47 -14.10
CA LEU A 369 14.32 -18.46 -13.41
C LEU A 369 14.01 -19.88 -13.89
N LYS A 370 12.71 -20.23 -13.97
CA LYS A 370 12.27 -21.53 -14.50
C LYS A 370 12.71 -21.73 -15.95
N LYS A 371 12.42 -20.76 -16.82
CA LYS A 371 12.66 -20.88 -18.27
C LYS A 371 14.15 -20.99 -18.63
N LYS A 372 15.00 -20.19 -17.97
CA LYS A 372 16.41 -20.03 -18.38
C LYS A 372 17.39 -20.84 -17.53
N TYR A 373 17.09 -21.07 -16.25
CA TYR A 373 18.07 -21.63 -15.31
C TYR A 373 17.69 -22.99 -14.73
N ILE A 374 16.39 -23.34 -14.67
CA ILE A 374 15.95 -24.65 -14.14
C ILE A 374 15.77 -25.68 -15.26
N THR A 375 15.43 -25.27 -16.49
CA THR A 375 15.25 -26.20 -17.62
C THR A 375 16.53 -26.95 -18.03
N GLU A 376 17.73 -26.52 -17.59
CA GLU A 376 18.97 -27.27 -17.84
C GLU A 376 19.19 -28.45 -16.87
N VAL A 377 18.30 -28.66 -15.89
CA VAL A 377 18.48 -29.66 -14.81
C VAL A 377 17.50 -30.85 -14.91
N VAL A 378 16.56 -30.83 -15.86
CA VAL A 378 15.65 -31.96 -16.19
C VAL A 378 15.75 -32.24 -17.67
#